data_AF-A0A0G2FYH4-F1
#
_entry.id   AF-A0A0G2FYH4-F1
#
_cell.length_a   1.000
_cell.length_b   1.000
_cell.length_c   1.000
_cell.angle_alpha   90.00
_cell.angle_beta   90.00
_cell.angle_gamma   90.00
#
_symmetry.space_group_name_H-M   'P 1'
#
loop_
_entity.id
_entity.type
_entity.pdbx_description
1 polymer ?
#
loop_
_entity_poly.entity_id
_entity_poly.type
_entity_poly.pdbx_seq_one_letter_code
_entity_poly.pdbx_strand_id
1 'polypeptide(L)'
;MDPRRSAPVSRSNSMAGFNFMFTDAEQTQRRPYERTFSVPHLPSLAAYPHRAALPRFLSISNSVRSKKTYNPKPYFRSRRIKKVFVDDFSNGFNSTIWSREVQTGGFSNGEFEMTTGDDENVFVRDGNLIIKPTVQTENYISSTKVVNLTSAGTCTSNTPSDCIIDVSESSDIVQPTKSGRITTKNFAVIRYGRVDVTAKLAAGDWLLSQIMMQPAENYYGPWPESGQIDLAMARGNNYSYGGGGGNNVVQSSLHWGTDTTTDRWQLTTGTREALHSTYSDGYHTFGLEWTHKYLFMWMDTRLAQVTYIDFNVGFFKRGGFHVTYDNGTRIVNPWTGANTSNTTPFDRPFYLTLALSVGGTSGWFTDGVQGKPWVDASTTPRRDFWKAREQWKPTWEKEGHGELAIKKVSMWQQCDNGATDL
;
A
#
# COMPACT_ATOMS: atom_id res chain seq x y z
N MET A 1 55.73 24.79 6.72
CA MET A 1 54.56 24.81 5.81
C MET A 1 54.09 23.37 5.70
N ASP A 2 53.02 23.05 6.42
CA ASP A 2 52.50 21.70 6.67
C ASP A 2 51.11 21.58 6.00
N PRO A 3 50.84 20.59 5.12
CA PRO A 3 49.52 20.43 4.51
C PRO A 3 48.75 19.30 5.20
N ARG A 4 47.73 19.63 6.00
CA ARG A 4 46.74 18.65 6.47
C ARG A 4 45.54 18.62 5.54
N ARG A 5 45.39 17.49 4.84
CA ARG A 5 44.16 17.08 4.15
C ARG A 5 43.09 16.75 5.19
N SER A 6 41.96 17.44 5.14
CA SER A 6 40.70 17.02 5.77
C SER A 6 39.93 16.11 4.82
N ALA A 7 39.63 14.90 5.27
CA ALA A 7 38.73 13.96 4.62
C ALA A 7 37.26 14.40 4.82
N PRO A 8 36.36 14.16 3.86
CA PRO A 8 34.94 14.41 4.07
C PRO A 8 34.33 13.26 4.88
N VAL A 9 33.67 13.62 5.99
CA VAL A 9 32.87 12.73 6.83
C VAL A 9 31.60 12.35 6.04
N SER A 10 31.46 11.06 5.71
CA SER A 10 30.22 10.52 5.16
C SER A 10 29.14 10.53 6.24
N ARG A 11 28.21 11.48 6.16
CA ARG A 11 26.99 11.46 6.96
C ARG A 11 26.01 10.49 6.31
N SER A 12 25.70 9.39 7.01
CA SER A 12 24.57 8.53 6.71
C SER A 12 23.28 9.34 6.94
N ASN A 13 22.69 9.85 5.87
CA ASN A 13 21.29 10.28 5.92
C ASN A 13 20.43 9.02 6.03
N SER A 14 19.98 8.74 7.25
CA SER A 14 18.83 7.88 7.52
C SER A 14 17.64 8.43 6.73
N MET A 15 17.34 7.85 5.58
CA MET A 15 16.04 8.09 4.94
C MET A 15 14.99 7.50 5.88
N ALA A 16 14.14 8.37 6.44
CA ALA A 16 12.96 7.96 7.15
C ALA A 16 12.07 7.18 6.17
N GLY A 17 12.07 5.86 6.31
CA GLY A 17 11.20 4.98 5.53
C GLY A 17 9.74 5.15 5.92
N PHE A 18 8.85 4.67 5.05
CA PHE A 18 7.42 4.57 5.33
C PHE A 18 7.19 3.94 6.70
N ASN A 19 6.28 4.48 7.50
CA ASN A 19 5.87 3.86 8.76
C ASN A 19 4.36 3.57 8.70
N PHE A 20 4.04 2.32 8.37
CA PHE A 20 2.68 1.75 8.39
C PHE A 20 2.28 1.29 9.80
N MET A 21 2.81 1.89 10.87
CA MET A 21 2.37 1.57 12.24
C MET A 21 0.84 1.66 12.32
N PHE A 22 0.21 0.49 12.43
CA PHE A 22 -1.18 0.36 12.83
C PHE A 22 -1.23 0.78 14.29
N THR A 23 -1.85 1.91 14.59
CA THR A 23 -2.33 2.13 15.96
C THR A 23 -3.49 1.17 16.16
N ASP A 24 -3.37 0.25 17.12
CA ASP A 24 -4.44 -0.64 17.62
C ASP A 24 -5.56 0.20 18.26
N ALA A 25 -6.27 0.97 17.45
CA ALA A 25 -7.37 1.82 17.85
C ALA A 25 -8.61 1.55 17.00
N GLU A 26 -8.84 0.28 16.62
CA GLU A 26 -10.18 -0.19 16.24
C GLU A 26 -10.40 -1.70 16.44
N GLN A 27 -9.73 -2.30 17.44
CA GLN A 27 -10.20 -3.57 18.00
C GLN A 27 -11.39 -3.27 18.93
N THR A 28 -12.59 -3.28 18.37
CA THR A 28 -13.81 -3.42 19.19
C THR A 28 -13.71 -4.75 19.94
N GLN A 29 -13.56 -4.68 21.26
CA GLN A 29 -13.60 -5.82 22.17
C GLN A 29 -14.86 -6.66 21.92
N ARG A 30 -14.72 -7.76 21.17
CA ARG A 30 -15.69 -8.85 21.19
C ARG A 30 -15.37 -9.70 22.43
N ARG A 31 -16.19 -9.58 23.48
CA ARG A 31 -16.14 -10.50 24.63
C ARG A 31 -16.54 -11.92 24.17
N PRO A 32 -15.79 -12.97 24.52
CA PRO A 32 -16.23 -14.34 24.30
C PRO A 32 -17.35 -14.69 25.28
N TYR A 33 -18.43 -15.29 24.78
CA TYR A 33 -19.48 -15.86 25.60
C TYR A 33 -19.13 -17.33 25.87
N GLU A 34 -18.37 -17.60 26.92
CA GLU A 34 -18.15 -18.97 27.41
C GLU A 34 -19.21 -19.30 28.47
N ARG A 35 -20.08 -20.27 28.15
CA ARG A 35 -20.92 -20.96 29.13
C ARG A 35 -20.10 -22.10 29.73
N THR A 36 -19.72 -21.97 30.99
CA THR A 36 -19.28 -23.10 31.82
C THR A 36 -20.35 -23.37 32.88
N PHE A 37 -20.90 -24.59 32.82
CA PHE A 37 -21.79 -25.14 33.83
C PHE A 37 -20.96 -25.68 34.99
N SER A 38 -21.25 -25.21 36.21
CA SER A 38 -20.72 -25.76 37.45
C SER A 38 -21.82 -25.78 38.51
N VAL A 39 -22.18 -26.97 39.00
CA VAL A 39 -23.03 -27.21 40.19
C VAL A 39 -22.21 -28.15 41.08
N PRO A 40 -21.90 -27.81 42.35
CA PRO A 40 -22.76 -28.06 43.53
C PRO A 40 -22.56 -26.99 44.64
N HIS A 41 -23.23 -26.87 45.80
CA HIS A 41 -24.11 -27.67 46.66
C HIS A 41 -24.94 -26.64 47.49
N LEU A 42 -26.19 -26.97 47.84
CA LEU A 42 -27.02 -26.22 48.80
C LEU A 42 -26.94 -26.88 50.19
N PRO A 43 -27.11 -26.09 51.26
CA PRO A 43 -28.08 -26.50 52.28
C PRO A 43 -29.04 -25.37 52.73
N SER A 44 -30.34 -25.67 52.57
CA SER A 44 -31.38 -25.74 53.62
C SER A 44 -31.81 -24.51 54.46
N LEU A 45 -33.16 -24.37 54.55
CA LEU A 45 -34.04 -23.59 55.46
C LEU A 45 -34.40 -22.17 54.98
N ALA A 46 -35.65 -21.68 54.99
CA ALA A 46 -36.93 -22.17 55.49
C ALA A 46 -38.09 -21.52 54.70
N ALA A 47 -39.28 -22.12 54.82
CA ALA A 47 -40.52 -21.79 54.11
C ALA A 47 -41.14 -20.43 54.49
N TYR A 48 -41.83 -19.79 53.53
CA TYR A 48 -43.21 -19.27 53.68
C TYR A 48 -43.83 -18.99 52.28
N PRO A 49 -45.15 -19.19 52.07
CA PRO A 49 -45.75 -19.22 50.74
C PRO A 49 -46.56 -17.95 50.46
N HIS A 50 -46.35 -17.29 49.33
CA HIS A 50 -47.41 -16.47 48.73
C HIS A 50 -47.28 -16.42 47.21
N ARG A 51 -48.32 -16.93 46.54
CA ARG A 51 -48.61 -16.72 45.12
C ARG A 51 -48.78 -15.22 44.86
N ALA A 52 -47.96 -14.66 43.99
CA ALA A 52 -48.27 -13.43 43.26
C ALA A 52 -47.83 -13.60 41.81
N ALA A 53 -48.74 -13.31 40.88
CA ALA A 53 -48.56 -13.44 39.45
C ALA A 53 -47.45 -12.51 38.94
N LEU A 54 -46.51 -13.07 38.17
CA LEU A 54 -45.53 -12.29 37.42
C LEU A 54 -46.23 -11.58 36.25
N PRO A 55 -46.11 -10.25 36.11
CA PRO A 55 -46.61 -9.56 34.93
C PRO A 55 -45.68 -9.82 33.74
N ARG A 56 -46.29 -10.02 32.56
CA ARG A 56 -45.61 -10.05 31.26
C ARG A 56 -44.74 -8.80 31.11
N PHE A 57 -43.42 -8.98 31.06
CA PHE A 57 -42.54 -7.96 30.52
C PHE A 57 -42.77 -7.87 29.01
N LEU A 58 -43.48 -6.83 28.58
CA LEU A 58 -43.48 -6.38 27.20
C LEU A 58 -42.04 -6.04 26.79
N SER A 59 -41.51 -6.74 25.78
CA SER A 59 -40.30 -6.28 25.11
C SER A 59 -40.64 -5.01 24.32
N ILE A 60 -40.23 -3.85 24.82
CA ILE A 60 -40.19 -2.63 24.02
C ILE A 60 -38.98 -2.78 23.10
N SER A 61 -39.23 -3.32 21.90
CA SER A 61 -38.33 -3.24 20.76
C SER A 61 -38.27 -1.78 20.31
N ASN A 62 -37.36 -0.99 20.88
CA ASN A 62 -36.93 0.27 20.27
C ASN A 62 -35.89 -0.04 19.18
N SER A 63 -36.37 -0.66 18.10
CA SER A 63 -35.71 -0.58 16.79
C SER A 63 -35.91 0.84 16.28
N VAL A 64 -34.99 1.75 16.65
CA VAL A 64 -34.80 2.98 15.87
C VAL A 64 -34.27 2.51 14.52
N ARG A 65 -35.20 2.35 13.58
CA ARG A 65 -34.94 2.09 12.18
C ARG A 65 -34.18 3.31 11.65
N SER A 66 -32.85 3.27 11.74
CA SER A 66 -31.99 4.19 11.04
C SER A 66 -32.26 3.99 9.55
N LYS A 67 -33.16 4.79 8.99
CA LYS A 67 -33.24 5.01 7.56
C LYS A 67 -32.00 5.81 7.17
N LYS A 68 -30.83 5.17 7.17
CA LYS A 68 -29.74 5.58 6.28
C LYS A 68 -30.22 5.26 4.87
N THR A 69 -31.03 6.15 4.31
CA THR A 69 -31.19 6.23 2.86
C THR A 69 -29.80 6.44 2.29
N TYR A 70 -29.28 5.40 1.64
CA TYR A 70 -28.13 5.52 0.76
C TYR A 70 -28.51 6.56 -0.31
N ASN A 71 -28.03 7.78 -0.14
CA ASN A 71 -28.03 8.77 -1.21
C ASN A 71 -26.85 8.41 -2.11
N PRO A 72 -27.07 7.88 -3.33
CA PRO A 72 -25.98 7.70 -4.27
C PRO A 72 -25.30 9.06 -4.47
N LYS A 73 -24.02 9.15 -4.07
CA LYS A 73 -23.22 10.34 -4.29
C LYS A 73 -23.15 10.63 -5.80
N PRO A 74 -23.08 11.93 -6.19
CA PRO A 74 -23.37 12.36 -7.55
C PRO A 74 -22.53 11.61 -8.59
N TYR A 75 -23.25 11.00 -9.52
CA TYR A 75 -22.76 10.30 -10.69
C TYR A 75 -21.75 11.15 -11.48
N PHE A 76 -20.54 10.62 -11.64
CA PHE A 76 -19.58 11.07 -12.64
C PHE A 76 -20.20 10.82 -14.02
N ARG A 77 -20.77 11.88 -14.63
CA ARG A 77 -21.43 11.79 -15.94
C ARG A 77 -20.40 11.35 -16.97
N SER A 78 -20.53 10.12 -17.48
CA SER A 78 -19.60 9.50 -18.45
C SER A 78 -19.32 10.34 -19.70
N ARG A 79 -20.14 11.36 -19.99
CA ARG A 79 -20.01 12.28 -21.13
C ARG A 79 -18.85 13.27 -21.04
N ARG A 80 -17.99 13.22 -20.03
CA ARG A 80 -16.82 14.14 -19.87
C ARG A 80 -15.50 13.43 -19.59
N ILE A 81 -15.32 12.19 -20.05
CA ILE A 81 -14.02 11.52 -20.03
C ILE A 81 -13.57 11.07 -21.41
N LYS A 82 -12.27 11.18 -21.65
CA LYS A 82 -11.59 10.65 -22.84
C LYS A 82 -10.74 9.45 -22.46
N LYS A 83 -10.70 8.44 -23.33
CA LYS A 83 -9.79 7.30 -23.18
C LYS A 83 -8.35 7.80 -23.27
N VAL A 84 -7.51 7.43 -22.31
CA VAL A 84 -6.05 7.61 -22.43
C VAL A 84 -5.48 6.33 -23.02
N PHE A 85 -5.68 5.20 -22.35
CA PHE A 85 -5.36 3.88 -22.89
C PHE A 85 -6.19 2.77 -22.26
N VAL A 86 -6.21 1.64 -22.94
CA VAL A 86 -6.69 0.35 -22.42
C VAL A 86 -5.66 -0.67 -22.86
N ASP A 87 -5.17 -1.47 -21.92
CA ASP A 87 -4.26 -2.58 -22.18
C ASP A 87 -4.87 -3.84 -21.55
N ASP A 88 -5.11 -4.86 -22.38
CA ASP A 88 -5.59 -6.17 -21.96
C ASP A 88 -4.53 -7.26 -22.14
N PHE A 89 -3.28 -6.87 -22.44
CA PHE A 89 -2.11 -7.72 -22.57
C PHE A 89 -2.24 -8.87 -23.59
N SER A 90 -3.29 -8.85 -24.42
CA SER A 90 -3.51 -9.84 -25.49
C SER A 90 -2.41 -9.85 -26.55
N ASN A 91 -1.70 -8.73 -26.69
CA ASN A 91 -0.58 -8.55 -27.63
C ASN A 91 0.80 -8.59 -26.96
N GLY A 92 0.91 -9.12 -25.75
CA GLY A 92 2.16 -9.16 -25.00
C GLY A 92 2.47 -7.86 -24.24
N PHE A 93 3.70 -7.73 -23.76
CA PHE A 93 4.14 -6.57 -23.00
C PHE A 93 4.37 -5.36 -23.92
N ASN A 94 3.63 -4.27 -23.71
CA ASN A 94 3.77 -3.06 -24.51
C ASN A 94 4.74 -2.07 -23.86
N SER A 95 5.99 -2.05 -24.33
CA SER A 95 7.04 -1.15 -23.84
C SER A 95 6.83 0.33 -24.22
N THR A 96 5.86 0.64 -25.08
CA THR A 96 5.44 2.04 -25.34
C THR A 96 4.54 2.55 -24.22
N ILE A 97 3.78 1.68 -23.54
CA ILE A 97 2.90 2.05 -22.43
C ILE A 97 3.61 1.90 -21.09
N TRP A 98 4.34 0.81 -20.92
CA TRP A 98 4.90 0.39 -19.64
C TRP A 98 6.42 0.42 -19.67
N SER A 99 7.01 1.14 -18.72
CA SER A 99 8.43 1.08 -18.40
C SER A 99 8.64 0.17 -17.20
N ARG A 100 9.65 -0.71 -17.24
CA ARG A 100 10.12 -1.43 -16.05
C ARG A 100 11.06 -0.52 -15.26
N GLU A 101 10.86 -0.43 -13.95
CA GLU A 101 11.76 0.26 -13.04
C GLU A 101 12.79 -0.76 -12.51
N VAL A 102 14.06 -0.39 -12.53
CA VAL A 102 15.22 -1.17 -12.05
C VAL A 102 15.91 -0.38 -10.96
N GLN A 103 15.82 -0.85 -9.72
CA GLN A 103 16.35 -0.22 -8.51
C GLN A 103 16.68 -1.26 -7.43
N THR A 104 17.56 -0.87 -6.50
CA THR A 104 17.96 -1.63 -5.29
C THR A 104 17.56 -0.92 -3.99
N GLY A 105 17.03 0.30 -4.06
CA GLY A 105 16.83 1.20 -2.90
C GLY A 105 15.65 0.87 -1.99
N GLY A 106 14.88 -0.17 -2.30
CA GLY A 106 13.73 -0.61 -1.50
C GLY A 106 12.54 0.36 -1.51
N PHE A 107 12.47 1.26 -2.50
CA PHE A 107 11.34 2.16 -2.80
C PHE A 107 10.80 2.91 -1.56
N SER A 108 11.72 3.38 -0.71
CA SER A 108 11.46 4.04 0.59
C SER A 108 10.75 3.18 1.64
N ASN A 109 10.31 1.97 1.30
CA ASN A 109 9.70 0.97 2.19
C ASN A 109 10.73 0.03 2.83
N GLY A 110 12.01 0.16 2.43
CA GLY A 110 13.06 -0.80 2.80
C GLY A 110 12.82 -2.20 2.22
N GLU A 111 12.08 -2.28 1.11
CA GLU A 111 11.77 -3.52 0.38
C GLU A 111 13.03 -4.34 0.07
N PHE A 112 12.91 -5.66 0.07
CA PHE A 112 14.05 -6.58 0.03
C PHE A 112 14.44 -7.03 -1.38
N GLU A 113 13.60 -6.78 -2.37
CA GLU A 113 13.92 -7.12 -3.76
C GLU A 113 14.82 -6.10 -4.45
N MET A 114 15.53 -6.58 -5.47
CA MET A 114 15.99 -5.75 -6.58
C MET A 114 14.99 -5.89 -7.72
N THR A 115 14.56 -4.78 -8.33
CA THR A 115 13.66 -4.85 -9.49
C THR A 115 14.45 -5.04 -10.79
N THR A 116 13.91 -5.80 -11.75
CA THR A 116 14.59 -6.12 -13.03
C THR A 116 13.96 -5.43 -14.24
N GLY A 117 14.78 -5.25 -15.29
CA GLY A 117 14.40 -4.54 -16.51
C GLY A 117 14.00 -5.45 -17.68
N ASP A 118 14.05 -6.77 -17.49
CA ASP A 118 13.77 -7.78 -18.51
C ASP A 118 12.48 -8.57 -18.16
N ASP A 119 12.26 -9.66 -18.90
CA ASP A 119 11.10 -10.52 -18.73
C ASP A 119 11.25 -11.51 -17.56
N GLU A 120 12.30 -11.43 -16.74
CA GLU A 120 12.51 -12.37 -15.63
C GLU A 120 11.38 -12.28 -14.59
N ASN A 121 11.03 -11.05 -14.20
CA ASN A 121 10.06 -10.81 -13.12
C ASN A 121 8.79 -10.12 -13.60
N VAL A 122 8.77 -9.59 -14.83
CA VAL A 122 7.61 -8.95 -15.45
C VAL A 122 7.45 -9.47 -16.87
N PHE A 123 6.45 -10.31 -17.12
CA PHE A 123 6.23 -10.92 -18.43
C PHE A 123 4.74 -11.11 -18.70
N VAL A 124 4.37 -11.45 -19.93
CA VAL A 124 2.97 -11.81 -20.25
C VAL A 124 2.85 -13.33 -20.37
N ARG A 125 1.87 -13.90 -19.67
CA ARG A 125 1.54 -15.34 -19.71
C ARG A 125 0.02 -15.49 -19.81
N ASP A 126 -0.44 -16.29 -20.77
CA ASP A 126 -1.87 -16.57 -21.00
C ASP A 126 -2.74 -15.31 -21.14
N GLY A 127 -2.22 -14.28 -21.80
CA GLY A 127 -2.92 -13.00 -22.00
C GLY A 127 -3.03 -12.13 -20.73
N ASN A 128 -2.22 -12.40 -19.71
CA ASN A 128 -2.14 -11.58 -18.49
C ASN A 128 -0.71 -11.10 -18.30
N LEU A 129 -0.56 -9.85 -17.86
CA LEU A 129 0.70 -9.38 -17.31
C LEU A 129 0.93 -10.04 -15.94
N ILE A 130 2.09 -10.66 -15.77
CA ILE A 130 2.51 -11.33 -14.56
C ILE A 130 3.69 -10.56 -13.98
N ILE A 131 3.58 -10.17 -12.70
CA ILE A 131 4.72 -9.75 -11.89
C ILE A 131 4.99 -10.87 -10.89
N LYS A 132 6.17 -11.47 -10.95
CA LYS A 132 6.53 -12.66 -10.17
C LYS A 132 7.95 -12.55 -9.59
N PRO A 133 8.13 -12.51 -8.27
CA PRO A 133 9.46 -12.49 -7.66
C PRO A 133 10.21 -13.79 -7.86
N THR A 134 11.53 -13.69 -7.92
CA THR A 134 12.47 -14.82 -7.95
C THR A 134 13.43 -14.72 -6.77
N VAL A 135 13.87 -15.87 -6.27
CA VAL A 135 14.81 -15.96 -5.14
C VAL A 135 16.23 -16.03 -5.69
N GLN A 136 17.16 -15.26 -5.12
CA GLN A 136 18.56 -15.31 -5.52
C GLN A 136 19.20 -16.66 -5.15
N THR A 137 20.39 -16.94 -5.67
CA THR A 137 21.13 -18.17 -5.33
C THR A 137 21.98 -17.98 -4.07
N GLU A 138 22.28 -19.08 -3.37
CA GLU A 138 23.19 -19.04 -2.21
C GLU A 138 24.57 -18.52 -2.58
N ASN A 139 25.09 -18.89 -3.76
CA ASN A 139 26.37 -18.40 -4.26
C ASN A 139 26.33 -16.88 -4.50
N TYR A 140 25.25 -16.34 -5.07
CA TYR A 140 25.10 -14.90 -5.25
C TYR A 140 25.12 -14.17 -3.91
N ILE A 141 24.32 -14.61 -2.94
CA ILE A 141 24.21 -13.97 -1.63
C ILE A 141 25.49 -14.07 -0.80
N SER A 142 26.23 -15.17 -0.91
CA SER A 142 27.48 -15.36 -0.16
C SER A 142 28.66 -14.59 -0.75
N SER A 143 28.70 -14.40 -2.08
CA SER A 143 29.83 -13.77 -2.78
C SER A 143 29.65 -12.28 -3.07
N THR A 144 28.42 -11.78 -3.12
CA THR A 144 28.12 -10.40 -3.55
C THR A 144 28.02 -9.46 -2.35
N LYS A 145 28.85 -8.42 -2.34
CA LYS A 145 28.82 -7.34 -1.33
C LYS A 145 28.35 -6.00 -1.87
N VAL A 146 28.46 -5.80 -3.17
CA VAL A 146 28.09 -4.56 -3.85
C VAL A 146 27.23 -4.92 -5.06
N VAL A 147 26.07 -4.27 -5.17
CA VAL A 147 25.28 -4.23 -6.40
C VAL A 147 25.29 -2.78 -6.87
N ASN A 148 25.78 -2.55 -8.09
CA ASN A 148 25.89 -1.22 -8.67
C ASN A 148 25.22 -1.21 -10.05
N LEU A 149 23.93 -0.85 -10.06
CA LEU A 149 23.12 -0.77 -11.28
C LEU A 149 23.52 0.41 -12.16
N THR A 150 24.14 1.46 -11.59
CA THR A 150 24.67 2.59 -12.37
C THR A 150 25.83 2.14 -13.24
N SER A 151 26.80 1.41 -12.67
CA SER A 151 27.91 0.85 -13.42
C SER A 151 27.46 -0.20 -14.43
N ALA A 152 26.35 -0.90 -14.16
CA ALA A 152 25.72 -1.81 -15.11
C ALA A 152 24.93 -1.10 -16.23
N GLY A 153 24.68 0.21 -16.10
CA GLY A 153 23.88 0.99 -17.05
C GLY A 153 22.39 0.65 -17.04
N THR A 154 21.89 -0.02 -15.99
CA THR A 154 20.51 -0.52 -15.91
C THR A 154 19.63 0.24 -14.93
N CYS A 155 20.21 1.04 -14.02
CA CYS A 155 19.41 1.78 -13.05
C CYS A 155 18.46 2.77 -13.72
N THR A 156 17.23 2.84 -13.22
CA THR A 156 16.19 3.74 -13.72
C THR A 156 15.90 4.93 -12.79
N SER A 157 16.50 4.95 -11.59
CA SER A 157 16.42 6.09 -10.66
C SER A 157 17.56 7.07 -10.92
N ASN A 158 17.29 8.34 -10.60
CA ASN A 158 18.31 9.39 -10.55
C ASN A 158 18.93 9.54 -9.15
N THR A 159 18.43 8.82 -8.14
CA THR A 159 18.94 8.86 -6.77
C THR A 159 20.03 7.78 -6.61
N PRO A 160 21.26 8.13 -6.23
CA PRO A 160 22.35 7.15 -6.12
C PRO A 160 22.07 5.97 -5.18
N SER A 161 21.37 6.20 -4.07
CA SER A 161 20.99 5.16 -3.10
C SER A 161 20.00 4.14 -3.67
N ASP A 162 19.29 4.49 -4.73
CA ASP A 162 18.35 3.58 -5.40
C ASP A 162 19.05 2.69 -6.42
N CYS A 163 20.29 3.04 -6.81
CA CYS A 163 21.05 2.35 -7.83
C CYS A 163 22.20 1.51 -7.27
N ILE A 164 22.64 1.81 -6.04
CA ILE A 164 23.81 1.18 -5.44
C ILE A 164 23.47 0.74 -4.03
N ILE A 165 23.67 -0.55 -3.76
CA ILE A 165 23.76 -1.08 -2.41
C ILE A 165 25.18 -1.61 -2.17
N ASP A 166 25.78 -1.21 -1.06
CA ASP A 166 27.07 -1.69 -0.60
C ASP A 166 26.93 -2.17 0.85
N VAL A 167 27.11 -3.47 1.06
CA VAL A 167 27.05 -4.13 2.37
C VAL A 167 28.43 -4.62 2.82
N SER A 168 29.52 -4.11 2.24
CA SER A 168 30.89 -4.52 2.59
C SER A 168 31.21 -4.27 4.06
N GLU A 169 30.73 -3.15 4.60
CA GLU A 169 30.88 -2.76 6.02
C GLU A 169 29.62 -3.09 6.86
N SER A 170 28.68 -3.87 6.31
CA SER A 170 27.42 -4.22 6.98
C SER A 170 27.35 -5.69 7.32
N SER A 171 26.69 -5.99 8.44
CA SER A 171 26.26 -7.36 8.78
C SER A 171 24.96 -7.75 8.10
N ASP A 172 24.46 -7.01 7.12
CA ASP A 172 23.32 -7.45 6.30
C ASP A 172 23.80 -8.16 5.03
N ILE A 173 22.91 -8.37 4.07
CA ILE A 173 23.20 -8.87 2.72
C ILE A 173 22.60 -7.94 1.67
N VAL A 174 23.06 -8.10 0.42
CA VAL A 174 22.38 -7.54 -0.76
C VAL A 174 20.99 -8.16 -0.91
N GLN A 175 20.18 -7.66 -1.86
CA GLN A 175 18.79 -8.06 -2.06
C GLN A 175 18.66 -9.59 -2.21
N PRO A 176 17.95 -10.30 -1.29
CA PRO A 176 17.77 -11.76 -1.35
C PRO A 176 16.86 -12.23 -2.49
N THR A 177 16.09 -11.32 -3.08
CA THR A 177 15.11 -11.62 -4.12
C THR A 177 15.21 -10.60 -5.26
N LYS A 178 14.62 -10.96 -6.39
CA LYS A 178 14.30 -10.04 -7.47
C LYS A 178 12.79 -9.97 -7.64
N SER A 179 12.27 -8.85 -8.14
CA SER A 179 10.86 -8.71 -8.47
C SER A 179 10.66 -7.67 -9.59
N GLY A 180 9.41 -7.26 -9.81
CA GLY A 180 9.04 -6.33 -10.86
C GLY A 180 8.24 -5.15 -10.35
N ARG A 181 8.52 -4.00 -10.97
CA ARG A 181 7.76 -2.76 -10.84
C ARG A 181 7.68 -2.13 -12.21
N ILE A 182 6.47 -1.76 -12.64
CA ILE A 182 6.25 -1.07 -13.91
C ILE A 182 5.45 0.20 -13.74
N THR A 183 5.69 1.15 -14.62
CA THR A 183 5.09 2.48 -14.57
C THR A 183 4.63 2.95 -15.95
N THR A 184 3.56 3.76 -15.98
CA THR A 184 3.12 4.49 -17.18
C THR A 184 3.78 5.85 -17.35
N LYS A 185 4.73 6.23 -16.48
CA LYS A 185 5.31 7.59 -16.40
C LYS A 185 5.76 8.16 -17.75
N ASN A 186 6.37 7.34 -18.61
CA ASN A 186 6.90 7.76 -19.91
C ASN A 186 5.86 7.78 -21.04
N PHE A 187 4.60 7.48 -20.73
CA PHE A 187 3.53 7.35 -21.71
C PHE A 187 2.28 8.14 -21.31
N ALA A 188 1.72 7.84 -20.13
CA ALA A 188 0.44 8.34 -19.70
C ALA A 188 0.47 8.79 -18.24
N VAL A 189 0.01 10.01 -18.05
CA VAL A 189 -0.32 10.64 -16.78
C VAL A 189 -1.72 11.24 -16.90
N ILE A 190 -2.48 11.23 -15.81
CA ILE A 190 -3.78 11.92 -15.75
C ILE A 190 -3.83 12.87 -14.56
N ARG A 191 -4.52 13.99 -14.74
CA ARG A 191 -5.04 14.80 -13.63
C ARG A 191 -6.55 14.70 -13.69
N TYR A 192 -7.14 14.06 -12.69
CA TYR A 192 -8.58 13.72 -12.66
C TYR A 192 -9.02 12.76 -13.76
N GLY A 193 -9.91 11.83 -13.41
CA GLY A 193 -10.41 10.83 -14.33
C GLY A 193 -10.79 9.53 -13.63
N ARG A 194 -10.57 8.42 -14.34
CA ARG A 194 -10.86 7.07 -13.88
C ARG A 194 -9.72 6.12 -14.22
N VAL A 195 -9.38 5.26 -13.27
CA VAL A 195 -8.46 4.14 -13.47
C VAL A 195 -9.16 2.87 -13.00
N ASP A 196 -9.22 1.85 -13.84
CA ASP A 196 -9.64 0.51 -13.44
C ASP A 196 -8.52 -0.47 -13.74
N VAL A 197 -8.09 -1.23 -12.73
CA VAL A 197 -7.14 -2.33 -12.87
C VAL A 197 -7.86 -3.62 -12.51
N THR A 198 -7.91 -4.59 -13.42
CA THR A 198 -8.44 -5.92 -13.15
C THR A 198 -7.29 -6.87 -12.90
N ALA A 199 -7.14 -7.35 -11.67
CA ALA A 199 -6.02 -8.18 -11.26
C ALA A 199 -6.43 -9.26 -10.24
N LYS A 200 -5.64 -10.32 -10.18
CA LYS A 200 -5.61 -11.31 -9.11
C LYS A 200 -4.37 -10.99 -8.27
N LEU A 201 -4.57 -10.65 -7.00
CA LEU A 201 -3.47 -10.23 -6.12
C LEU A 201 -2.63 -11.43 -5.68
N ALA A 202 -1.38 -11.19 -5.34
CA ALA A 202 -0.47 -12.27 -4.96
C ALA A 202 -0.82 -12.86 -3.59
N ALA A 203 -0.88 -14.19 -3.50
CA ALA A 203 -0.78 -14.92 -2.24
C ALA A 203 0.65 -15.42 -2.04
N GLY A 204 1.11 -15.43 -0.80
CA GLY A 204 2.48 -15.81 -0.42
C GLY A 204 2.98 -14.92 0.71
N ASP A 205 3.64 -15.53 1.69
CA ASP A 205 4.10 -14.80 2.87
C ASP A 205 5.07 -13.69 2.49
N TRP A 206 4.90 -12.52 3.12
CA TRP A 206 5.77 -11.36 2.94
C TRP A 206 5.73 -10.73 1.55
N LEU A 207 4.74 -11.07 0.73
CA LEU A 207 4.48 -10.39 -0.53
C LEU A 207 3.56 -9.18 -0.33
N LEU A 208 3.79 -8.14 -1.12
CA LEU A 208 2.97 -6.93 -1.12
C LEU A 208 2.57 -6.56 -2.55
N SER A 209 1.30 -6.75 -2.87
CA SER A 209 0.75 -6.29 -4.15
C SER A 209 0.47 -4.79 -4.08
N GLN A 210 1.02 -4.02 -5.01
CA GLN A 210 0.89 -2.57 -5.06
C GLN A 210 0.26 -2.14 -6.39
N ILE A 211 -0.92 -1.52 -6.30
CA ILE A 211 -1.55 -0.77 -7.39
C ILE A 211 -1.68 0.66 -6.90
N MET A 212 -0.83 1.55 -7.42
CA MET A 212 -0.73 2.92 -6.90
C MET A 212 -0.52 3.90 -8.04
N MET A 213 -0.77 5.17 -7.78
CA MET A 213 -0.40 6.26 -8.67
C MET A 213 0.53 7.23 -7.96
N GLN A 214 1.54 7.69 -8.69
CA GLN A 214 2.57 8.60 -8.19
C GLN A 214 2.55 9.90 -9.00
N PRO A 215 2.96 11.02 -8.40
CA PRO A 215 2.95 12.31 -9.07
C PRO A 215 3.95 12.27 -10.24
N ALA A 216 3.55 12.81 -11.39
CA ALA A 216 4.42 12.90 -12.57
C ALA A 216 5.70 13.71 -12.26
N GLU A 217 5.52 14.76 -11.45
CA GLU A 217 6.56 15.67 -10.98
C GLU A 217 6.36 16.00 -9.51
N ASN A 218 7.45 16.23 -8.78
CA ASN A 218 7.43 16.65 -7.38
C ASN A 218 7.12 18.15 -7.23
N TYR A 219 5.97 18.59 -7.75
CA TYR A 219 5.61 20.00 -7.88
C TYR A 219 5.60 20.76 -6.53
N TYR A 220 5.21 20.08 -5.46
CA TYR A 220 5.11 20.68 -4.12
C TYR A 220 6.29 20.34 -3.21
N GLY A 221 7.26 19.57 -3.71
CA GLY A 221 8.37 19.03 -2.93
C GLY A 221 8.42 17.50 -2.92
N PRO A 222 9.42 16.90 -2.26
CA PRO A 222 9.57 15.45 -2.16
C PRO A 222 8.34 14.78 -1.52
N TRP A 223 8.25 13.46 -1.64
CA TRP A 223 7.21 12.69 -0.96
C TRP A 223 7.25 12.96 0.57
N PRO A 224 6.09 13.11 1.24
CA PRO A 224 4.72 13.00 0.73
C PRO A 224 4.10 14.34 0.28
N GLU A 225 4.87 15.43 0.17
CA GLU A 225 4.35 16.78 -0.14
C GLU A 225 3.64 16.85 -1.50
N SER A 226 4.12 16.08 -2.49
CA SER A 226 3.49 15.97 -3.83
C SER A 226 2.44 14.87 -3.93
N GLY A 227 2.18 14.15 -2.85
CA GLY A 227 1.15 13.13 -2.72
C GLY A 227 1.49 11.76 -3.33
N GLN A 228 0.73 10.74 -2.96
CA GLN A 228 0.67 9.41 -3.59
C GLN A 228 -0.74 8.84 -3.42
N ILE A 229 -1.25 8.14 -4.43
CA ILE A 229 -2.59 7.55 -4.45
C ILE A 229 -2.45 6.04 -4.45
N ASP A 230 -2.66 5.40 -3.31
CA ASP A 230 -2.65 3.95 -3.20
C ASP A 230 -4.04 3.42 -3.51
N LEU A 231 -4.21 2.92 -4.73
CA LEU A 231 -5.49 2.39 -5.19
C LEU A 231 -5.81 1.07 -4.50
N ALA A 232 -4.83 0.16 -4.46
CA ALA A 232 -4.96 -1.11 -3.78
C ALA A 232 -3.60 -1.64 -3.32
N MET A 233 -3.44 -1.74 -2.01
CA MET A 233 -2.30 -2.34 -1.33
C MET A 233 -2.80 -3.56 -0.56
N ALA A 234 -2.18 -4.73 -0.77
CA ALA A 234 -2.58 -5.96 -0.09
C ALA A 234 -1.39 -6.86 0.26
N ARG A 235 -1.44 -7.45 1.46
CA ARG A 235 -0.51 -8.50 1.87
C ARG A 235 -0.81 -9.79 1.11
N GLY A 236 0.23 -10.55 0.80
CA GLY A 236 0.09 -11.92 0.30
C GLY A 236 -0.04 -12.96 1.41
N ASN A 237 0.28 -12.63 2.67
CA ASN A 237 0.10 -13.53 3.80
C ASN A 237 -1.34 -14.06 3.86
N ASN A 238 -1.51 -15.26 4.39
CA ASN A 238 -2.82 -15.88 4.54
C ASN A 238 -3.82 -14.98 5.29
N TYR A 239 -5.12 -15.12 5.01
CA TYR A 239 -6.19 -14.31 5.58
C TYR A 239 -6.17 -14.21 7.12
N SER A 240 -5.57 -15.18 7.82
CA SER A 240 -5.40 -15.15 9.27
C SER A 240 -4.36 -14.14 9.79
N TYR A 241 -3.60 -13.49 8.91
CA TYR A 241 -2.54 -12.56 9.29
C TYR A 241 -3.05 -11.45 10.21
N GLY A 242 -2.36 -11.19 11.32
CA GLY A 242 -2.72 -10.10 12.24
C GLY A 242 -4.16 -10.16 12.76
N GLY A 243 -4.79 -11.34 12.81
CA GLY A 243 -6.18 -11.49 13.23
C GLY A 243 -7.23 -11.22 12.14
N GLY A 244 -6.85 -11.18 10.86
CA GLY A 244 -7.78 -11.05 9.74
C GLY A 244 -7.38 -10.11 8.59
N GLY A 245 -6.15 -9.58 8.61
CA GLY A 245 -5.63 -8.54 7.70
C GLY A 245 -4.65 -9.04 6.64
N GLY A 246 -4.81 -10.28 6.15
CA GLY A 246 -3.98 -10.87 5.12
C GLY A 246 -4.46 -10.58 3.70
N ASN A 247 -4.33 -11.56 2.81
CA ASN A 247 -4.74 -11.51 1.40
C ASN A 247 -6.26 -11.37 1.16
N ASN A 248 -7.07 -11.40 2.23
CA ASN A 248 -8.49 -11.07 2.21
C ASN A 248 -8.78 -9.58 2.38
N VAL A 249 -7.78 -8.72 2.64
CA VAL A 249 -7.98 -7.29 2.85
C VAL A 249 -7.18 -6.47 1.85
N VAL A 250 -7.84 -5.46 1.28
CA VAL A 250 -7.20 -4.41 0.47
C VAL A 250 -7.31 -3.10 1.23
N GLN A 251 -6.20 -2.37 1.27
CA GLN A 251 -6.13 -1.00 1.77
C GLN A 251 -6.03 -0.03 0.59
N SER A 252 -6.75 1.08 0.70
CA SER A 252 -6.64 2.23 -0.20
C SER A 252 -6.34 3.47 0.61
N SER A 253 -5.34 4.25 0.19
CA SER A 253 -4.81 5.37 0.96
C SER A 253 -4.43 6.54 0.06
N LEU A 254 -4.50 7.75 0.62
CA LEU A 254 -3.83 8.92 0.05
C LEU A 254 -2.68 9.28 0.97
N HIS A 255 -1.45 9.32 0.50
CA HIS A 255 -0.31 9.82 1.28
C HIS A 255 -0.12 11.31 1.01
N TRP A 256 0.06 12.08 2.08
CA TRP A 256 0.19 13.53 2.05
C TRP A 256 0.68 14.03 3.41
N GLY A 257 1.61 14.97 3.41
CA GLY A 257 2.24 15.51 4.62
C GLY A 257 3.20 16.62 4.25
N THR A 258 3.86 17.21 5.25
CA THR A 258 4.90 18.23 5.02
C THR A 258 6.31 17.62 4.97
N ASP A 259 6.46 16.39 5.43
CA ASP A 259 7.63 15.52 5.26
C ASP A 259 7.26 14.06 5.56
N THR A 260 8.24 13.17 5.50
CA THR A 260 8.07 11.73 5.80
C THR A 260 7.60 11.44 7.23
N THR A 261 7.87 12.33 8.20
CA THR A 261 7.47 12.15 9.61
C THR A 261 6.04 12.59 9.89
N THR A 262 5.47 13.37 8.98
CA THR A 262 4.15 13.99 9.09
C THR A 262 3.20 13.49 8.01
N ASP A 263 3.47 12.35 7.38
CA ASP A 263 2.51 11.72 6.49
C ASP A 263 1.20 11.40 7.24
N ARG A 264 0.08 11.88 6.72
CA ARG A 264 -1.26 11.79 7.33
C ARG A 264 -2.16 10.78 6.62
N TRP A 265 -1.58 9.80 5.95
CA TRP A 265 -2.31 8.79 5.18
C TRP A 265 -3.44 8.10 5.96
N GLN A 266 -3.30 7.94 7.28
CA GLN A 266 -4.31 7.34 8.16
C GLN A 266 -5.64 8.11 8.14
N LEU A 267 -5.62 9.44 7.90
CA LEU A 267 -6.83 10.27 7.83
C LEU A 267 -7.60 10.11 6.51
N THR A 268 -7.02 9.41 5.54
CA THR A 268 -7.55 9.23 4.19
C THR A 268 -7.48 7.78 3.73
N THR A 269 -7.43 6.86 4.69
CA THR A 269 -7.37 5.42 4.44
C THR A 269 -8.72 4.76 4.63
N GLY A 270 -8.99 3.77 3.79
CA GLY A 270 -10.05 2.79 4.02
C GLY A 270 -9.53 1.38 3.72
N THR A 271 -10.18 0.39 4.30
CA THR A 271 -9.91 -1.03 4.01
C THR A 271 -11.18 -1.71 3.54
N ARG A 272 -11.01 -2.80 2.80
CA ARG A 272 -12.13 -3.64 2.38
C ARG A 272 -11.77 -5.10 2.38
N GLU A 273 -12.57 -5.88 3.08
CA GLU A 273 -12.51 -7.34 3.09
C GLU A 273 -13.17 -7.95 1.87
N ALA A 274 -12.56 -8.98 1.31
CA ALA A 274 -13.21 -9.95 0.43
C ALA A 274 -14.09 -10.87 1.30
N LEU A 275 -15.41 -10.73 1.19
CA LEU A 275 -16.34 -11.53 1.99
C LEU A 275 -16.33 -12.99 1.51
N HIS A 276 -16.02 -13.93 2.42
CA HIS A 276 -15.97 -15.38 2.15
C HIS A 276 -15.02 -15.79 1.01
N SER A 277 -13.99 -14.98 0.75
CA SER A 277 -12.97 -15.21 -0.30
C SER A 277 -11.68 -14.46 0.07
N THR A 278 -10.67 -14.53 -0.78
CA THR A 278 -9.51 -13.63 -0.76
C THR A 278 -9.37 -12.89 -2.09
N TYR A 279 -8.60 -11.80 -2.13
CA TYR A 279 -8.29 -11.11 -3.40
C TYR A 279 -7.27 -11.87 -4.26
N SER A 280 -6.73 -12.98 -3.74
CA SER A 280 -5.90 -13.93 -4.47
C SER A 280 -6.67 -15.14 -5.02
N ASP A 281 -7.97 -15.29 -4.75
CA ASP A 281 -8.74 -16.45 -5.26
C ASP A 281 -9.24 -16.23 -6.70
N GLY A 282 -9.27 -14.99 -7.18
CA GLY A 282 -9.76 -14.66 -8.51
C GLY A 282 -9.41 -13.24 -8.94
N TYR A 283 -9.89 -12.86 -10.13
CA TYR A 283 -9.72 -11.50 -10.63
C TYR A 283 -10.75 -10.56 -10.02
N HIS A 284 -10.26 -9.44 -9.52
CA HIS A 284 -11.06 -8.33 -9.00
C HIS A 284 -10.74 -7.04 -9.77
N THR A 285 -11.70 -6.12 -9.82
CA THR A 285 -11.47 -4.79 -10.44
C THR A 285 -11.28 -3.72 -9.35
N PHE A 286 -10.07 -3.19 -9.27
CA PHE A 286 -9.67 -2.08 -8.40
C PHE A 286 -9.91 -0.76 -9.15
N GLY A 287 -10.84 0.06 -8.68
CA GLY A 287 -11.33 1.24 -9.40
C GLY A 287 -11.12 2.55 -8.66
N LEU A 288 -10.68 3.57 -9.38
CA LEU A 288 -10.47 4.95 -8.94
C LEU A 288 -11.37 5.90 -9.75
N GLU A 289 -12.01 6.84 -9.08
CA GLU A 289 -12.66 8.01 -9.68
C GLU A 289 -12.15 9.24 -8.93
N TRP A 290 -11.50 10.13 -9.66
CA TRP A 290 -10.78 11.26 -9.09
C TRP A 290 -11.16 12.53 -9.83
N THR A 291 -11.54 13.56 -9.09
CA THR A 291 -12.02 14.84 -9.62
C THR A 291 -11.45 15.98 -8.79
N HIS A 292 -11.63 17.22 -9.22
CA HIS A 292 -11.32 18.40 -8.40
C HIS A 292 -12.24 18.58 -7.18
N LYS A 293 -13.22 17.69 -6.95
CA LYS A 293 -14.16 17.77 -5.83
C LYS A 293 -14.02 16.62 -4.83
N TYR A 294 -13.61 15.46 -5.32
CA TYR A 294 -13.47 14.26 -4.50
C TYR A 294 -12.58 13.24 -5.18
N LEU A 295 -12.12 12.29 -4.37
CA LEU A 295 -11.52 11.04 -4.79
C LEU A 295 -12.29 9.87 -4.18
N PHE A 296 -12.54 8.85 -4.98
CA PHE A 296 -13.38 7.71 -4.63
C PHE A 296 -12.73 6.43 -5.16
N MET A 297 -12.54 5.44 -4.29
CA MET A 297 -11.98 4.14 -4.66
C MET A 297 -12.92 3.00 -4.26
N TRP A 298 -13.01 1.97 -5.09
CA TRP A 298 -13.90 0.82 -4.91
C TRP A 298 -13.31 -0.47 -5.46
N MET A 299 -13.93 -1.60 -5.10
CA MET A 299 -13.56 -2.95 -5.54
C MET A 299 -14.74 -3.62 -6.23
N ASP A 300 -14.54 -4.15 -7.44
CA ASP A 300 -15.50 -4.86 -8.30
C ASP A 300 -16.71 -4.03 -8.77
N THR A 301 -17.39 -3.38 -7.84
CA THR A 301 -18.55 -2.52 -8.06
C THR A 301 -18.41 -1.24 -7.25
N ARG A 302 -18.97 -0.14 -7.76
CA ARG A 302 -19.00 1.15 -7.03
C ARG A 302 -19.77 1.09 -5.71
N LEU A 303 -20.64 0.09 -5.52
CA LEU A 303 -21.28 -0.13 -4.21
C LEU A 303 -20.29 -0.64 -3.17
N ALA A 304 -19.20 -1.23 -3.63
CA ALA A 304 -18.13 -1.78 -2.84
C ALA A 304 -17.01 -0.74 -2.63
N GLN A 305 -17.39 0.41 -2.07
CA GLN A 305 -16.47 1.49 -1.67
C GLN A 305 -15.39 0.99 -0.72
N VAL A 306 -14.15 1.46 -0.92
CA VAL A 306 -13.06 1.36 0.06
C VAL A 306 -12.88 2.70 0.75
N THR A 307 -12.64 3.77 -0.02
CA THR A 307 -12.47 5.13 0.52
C THR A 307 -13.17 6.17 -0.33
N TYR A 308 -13.62 7.25 0.31
CA TYR A 308 -14.15 8.45 -0.34
C TYR A 308 -13.65 9.67 0.42
N ILE A 309 -12.95 10.56 -0.26
CA ILE A 309 -12.42 11.81 0.28
C ILE A 309 -13.04 12.97 -0.51
N ASP A 310 -13.83 13.82 0.15
CA ASP A 310 -14.21 15.11 -0.44
C ASP A 310 -13.12 16.17 -0.23
N PHE A 311 -12.99 17.07 -1.20
CA PHE A 311 -12.02 18.16 -1.19
C PHE A 311 -12.65 19.48 -0.74
N ASN A 312 -13.62 19.43 0.19
CA ASN A 312 -14.21 20.65 0.76
C ASN A 312 -13.29 21.33 1.80
N VAL A 313 -12.31 20.58 2.33
CA VAL A 313 -11.30 21.06 3.29
C VAL A 313 -9.93 20.71 2.75
N GLY A 314 -9.06 21.72 2.60
CA GLY A 314 -7.68 21.55 2.15
C GLY A 314 -6.85 20.68 3.09
N PHE A 315 -5.89 19.95 2.51
CA PHE A 315 -5.14 18.92 3.20
C PHE A 315 -4.30 19.45 4.37
N PHE A 316 -3.72 20.66 4.28
CA PHE A 316 -2.99 21.23 5.42
C PHE A 316 -3.88 21.38 6.67
N LYS A 317 -5.11 21.87 6.47
CA LYS A 317 -6.09 22.00 7.54
C LYS A 317 -6.62 20.64 8.00
N ARG A 318 -6.85 19.71 7.07
CA ARG A 318 -7.26 18.33 7.38
C ARG A 318 -6.23 17.61 8.26
N GLY A 319 -4.94 17.85 8.04
CA GLY A 319 -3.85 17.18 8.73
C GLY A 319 -3.62 17.63 10.16
N GLY A 320 -4.15 18.80 10.54
CA GLY A 320 -4.01 19.33 11.89
C GLY A 320 -2.56 19.33 12.38
N PHE A 321 -1.62 19.75 11.52
CA PHE A 321 -0.19 19.72 11.83
C PHE A 321 0.15 20.57 13.05
N HIS A 322 1.12 20.09 13.85
CA HIS A 322 1.67 20.85 14.96
C HIS A 322 2.41 22.10 14.46
N VAL A 323 2.75 23.01 15.37
CA VAL A 323 3.51 24.22 15.02
C VAL A 323 4.97 23.90 14.64
N THR A 324 5.52 22.80 15.16
CA THR A 324 6.90 22.37 14.96
C THR A 324 6.98 20.85 14.79
N TYR A 325 8.01 20.40 14.07
CA TYR A 325 8.47 19.01 14.09
C TYR A 325 9.11 18.67 15.44
N ASP A 326 9.40 17.38 15.67
CA ASP A 326 10.03 16.89 16.91
C ASP A 326 11.42 17.51 17.16
N ASN A 327 12.13 17.89 16.08
CA ASN A 327 13.42 18.58 16.17
C ASN A 327 13.29 20.11 16.47
N GLY A 328 12.09 20.62 16.70
CA GLY A 328 11.80 22.02 16.99
C GLY A 328 11.70 22.93 15.76
N THR A 329 11.94 22.43 14.55
CA THR A 329 11.81 23.22 13.32
C THR A 329 10.33 23.51 13.04
N ARG A 330 10.01 24.74 12.63
CA ARG A 330 8.64 25.14 12.34
C ARG A 330 8.08 24.39 11.13
N ILE A 331 6.86 23.88 11.26
CA ILE A 331 6.10 23.33 10.13
C ILE A 331 5.54 24.49 9.31
N VAL A 332 5.85 24.49 8.01
CA VAL A 332 5.35 25.47 7.04
C VAL A 332 4.41 24.74 6.10
N ASN A 333 3.31 25.38 5.70
CA ASN A 333 2.39 24.81 4.73
C ASN A 333 3.02 24.85 3.32
N PRO A 334 3.35 23.70 2.71
CA PRO A 334 3.90 23.67 1.35
C PRO A 334 2.84 23.99 0.29
N TRP A 335 1.56 23.86 0.62
CA TRP A 335 0.43 24.02 -0.29
C TRP A 335 -0.14 25.45 -0.24
N THR A 336 0.73 26.43 -0.46
CA THR A 336 0.37 27.86 -0.53
C THR A 336 0.66 28.42 -1.93
N GLY A 337 -0.10 29.43 -2.35
CA GLY A 337 0.12 30.14 -3.62
C GLY A 337 -1.12 30.18 -4.53
N ALA A 338 -0.98 30.89 -5.66
CA ALA A 338 -2.10 31.14 -6.58
C ALA A 338 -2.63 29.88 -7.29
N ASN A 339 -1.80 28.83 -7.38
CA ASN A 339 -2.13 27.58 -8.09
C ASN A 339 -2.45 26.42 -7.13
N THR A 340 -2.72 26.70 -5.84
CA THR A 340 -3.14 25.67 -4.88
C THR A 340 -4.64 25.76 -4.61
N SER A 341 -5.20 24.65 -4.15
CA SER A 341 -6.64 24.49 -3.90
C SER A 341 -6.85 23.55 -2.71
N ASN A 342 -8.11 23.34 -2.31
CA ASN A 342 -8.41 22.31 -1.31
C ASN A 342 -8.07 20.88 -1.77
N THR A 343 -7.81 20.68 -3.07
CA THR A 343 -7.43 19.38 -3.64
C THR A 343 -5.93 19.13 -3.55
N THR A 344 -5.11 20.17 -3.35
CA THR A 344 -3.64 20.05 -3.24
C THR A 344 -3.24 19.10 -2.10
N PRO A 345 -2.38 18.07 -2.34
CA PRO A 345 -1.50 17.90 -3.51
C PRO A 345 -2.05 17.07 -4.68
N PHE A 346 -3.28 16.56 -4.59
CA PHE A 346 -3.91 15.72 -5.62
C PHE A 346 -4.55 16.53 -6.75
N ASP A 347 -3.95 17.67 -7.09
CA ASP A 347 -4.35 18.57 -8.17
C ASP A 347 -3.27 18.70 -9.26
N ARG A 348 -2.36 17.72 -9.33
CA ARG A 348 -1.33 17.59 -10.37
C ARG A 348 -1.51 16.28 -11.14
N PRO A 349 -0.81 16.09 -12.28
CA PRO A 349 -0.84 14.82 -13.01
C PRO A 349 -0.15 13.68 -12.26
N PHE A 350 -0.73 12.48 -12.30
CA PHE A 350 -0.20 11.25 -11.72
C PHE A 350 -0.12 10.14 -12.77
N TYR A 351 0.93 9.31 -12.72
CA TYR A 351 1.05 8.07 -13.51
C TYR A 351 0.71 6.84 -12.66
N LEU A 352 0.39 5.73 -13.30
CA LEU A 352 0.11 4.45 -12.64
C LEU A 352 1.40 3.64 -12.47
N THR A 353 1.53 3.00 -11.32
CA THR A 353 2.59 2.04 -10.98
C THR A 353 1.98 0.73 -10.49
N LEU A 354 2.49 -0.38 -11.00
CA LEU A 354 2.12 -1.74 -10.60
C LEU A 354 3.37 -2.46 -10.11
N ALA A 355 3.33 -3.05 -8.91
CA ALA A 355 4.47 -3.75 -8.33
C ALA A 355 4.05 -4.94 -7.48
N LEU A 356 4.98 -5.89 -7.33
CA LEU A 356 4.89 -6.95 -6.32
C LEU A 356 6.16 -6.92 -5.49
N SER A 357 6.09 -6.35 -4.30
CA SER A 357 7.25 -6.20 -3.43
C SER A 357 7.41 -7.35 -2.45
N VAL A 358 8.62 -7.48 -1.93
CA VAL A 358 9.03 -8.57 -1.03
C VAL A 358 9.57 -8.00 0.27
N GLY A 359 8.93 -8.38 1.38
CA GLY A 359 9.33 -7.94 2.71
C GLY A 359 9.31 -6.41 2.83
N GLY A 360 10.19 -5.89 3.68
CA GLY A 360 10.31 -4.45 3.92
C GLY A 360 10.39 -4.09 5.39
N THR A 361 10.97 -2.93 5.70
CA THR A 361 11.13 -2.42 7.07
C THR A 361 10.17 -1.30 7.41
N SER A 362 9.09 -1.16 6.63
CA SER A 362 8.15 -0.04 6.75
C SER A 362 7.07 -0.22 7.81
N GLY A 363 7.05 -1.33 8.56
CA GLY A 363 5.92 -1.69 9.41
C GLY A 363 4.72 -2.30 8.67
N TRP A 364 4.76 -2.40 7.33
CA TRP A 364 3.68 -3.04 6.56
C TRP A 364 3.45 -4.48 7.01
N PHE A 365 4.52 -5.21 7.27
CA PHE A 365 4.44 -6.47 8.01
C PHE A 365 4.78 -6.16 9.48
N THR A 366 3.81 -6.30 10.37
CA THR A 366 3.95 -6.01 11.80
C THR A 366 4.94 -6.96 12.48
N ASP A 367 5.85 -6.38 13.27
CA ASP A 367 6.80 -7.15 14.10
C ASP A 367 6.06 -8.09 15.07
N GLY A 368 6.58 -9.31 15.22
CA GLY A 368 6.02 -10.33 16.11
C GLY A 368 4.75 -11.03 15.60
N VAL A 369 4.20 -10.62 14.45
CA VAL A 369 2.98 -11.22 13.89
C VAL A 369 3.31 -12.37 12.94
N GLN A 370 2.60 -13.49 13.11
CA GLN A 370 2.65 -14.68 12.23
C GLN A 370 4.06 -15.17 11.90
N GLY A 371 4.97 -15.10 12.87
CA GLY A 371 6.34 -15.59 12.69
C GLY A 371 7.18 -14.78 11.69
N LYS A 372 6.88 -13.48 11.51
CA LYS A 372 7.71 -12.56 10.72
C LYS A 372 9.20 -12.76 11.05
N PRO A 373 10.05 -13.13 10.08
CA PRO A 373 11.41 -13.57 10.36
C PRO A 373 12.42 -12.43 10.59
N TRP A 374 12.03 -11.18 10.36
CA TRP A 374 12.86 -9.99 10.64
C TRP A 374 12.12 -9.03 11.55
N VAL A 375 12.89 -8.13 12.17
CA VAL A 375 12.41 -6.97 12.92
C VAL A 375 12.75 -5.72 12.12
N ASP A 376 11.85 -4.74 12.05
CA ASP A 376 12.05 -3.56 11.18
C ASP A 376 13.25 -2.71 11.60
N ALA A 377 13.51 -2.62 12.91
CA ALA A 377 14.66 -1.93 13.48
C ALA A 377 15.97 -2.76 13.49
N SER A 378 15.97 -3.99 12.94
CA SER A 378 17.18 -4.81 12.86
C SER A 378 18.22 -4.17 11.94
N THR A 379 19.50 -4.41 12.23
CA THR A 379 20.60 -4.06 11.31
C THR A 379 20.81 -5.12 10.23
N THR A 380 20.12 -6.27 10.30
CA THR A 380 20.28 -7.41 9.38
C THR A 380 18.96 -7.94 8.78
N PRO A 381 17.96 -7.10 8.46
CA PRO A 381 16.61 -7.56 8.13
C PRO A 381 16.56 -8.44 6.86
N ARG A 382 17.33 -8.10 5.81
CA ARG A 382 17.40 -8.94 4.59
C ARG A 382 18.05 -10.29 4.89
N ARG A 383 19.09 -10.31 5.71
CA ARG A 383 19.76 -11.56 6.12
C ARG A 383 18.83 -12.45 6.93
N ASP A 384 18.05 -11.89 7.85
CA ASP A 384 17.12 -12.64 8.68
C ASP A 384 15.96 -13.21 7.83
N PHE A 385 15.42 -12.38 6.92
CA PHE A 385 14.48 -12.83 5.90
C PHE A 385 15.04 -13.99 5.04
N TRP A 386 16.28 -13.87 4.55
CA TRP A 386 16.93 -14.89 3.74
C TRP A 386 17.17 -16.21 4.48
N LYS A 387 17.57 -16.15 5.76
CA LYS A 387 17.78 -17.35 6.59
C LYS A 387 16.48 -18.12 6.79
N ALA A 388 15.34 -17.45 6.81
CA ALA A 388 14.02 -18.05 6.95
C ALA A 388 13.39 -18.51 5.62
N ARG A 389 14.13 -18.53 4.50
CA ARG A 389 13.57 -18.85 3.18
C ARG A 389 12.85 -20.18 3.09
N GLU A 390 13.32 -21.20 3.80
CA GLU A 390 12.64 -22.50 3.82
C GLU A 390 11.23 -22.44 4.47
N GLN A 391 10.92 -21.39 5.22
CA GLN A 391 9.60 -21.17 5.81
C GLN A 391 8.64 -20.48 4.82
N TRP A 392 9.07 -19.40 4.18
CA TRP A 392 8.18 -18.58 3.34
C TRP A 392 8.21 -18.98 1.86
N LYS A 393 9.32 -19.48 1.33
CA LYS A 393 9.46 -19.81 -0.11
C LYS A 393 8.44 -20.84 -0.58
N PRO A 394 8.13 -21.93 0.18
CA PRO A 394 7.10 -22.89 -0.23
C PRO A 394 5.71 -22.25 -0.36
N THR A 395 5.44 -21.12 0.30
CA THR A 395 4.16 -20.43 0.19
C THR A 395 4.00 -19.68 -1.13
N TRP A 396 5.09 -19.36 -1.82
CA TRP A 396 5.09 -18.72 -3.14
C TRP A 396 5.03 -19.74 -4.27
N GLU A 397 5.53 -20.96 -4.04
CA GLU A 397 5.62 -22.04 -5.03
C GLU A 397 4.31 -22.82 -5.19
N LYS A 398 3.32 -22.59 -4.32
CA LYS A 398 1.97 -23.15 -4.50
C LYS A 398 1.36 -22.68 -5.82
N GLU A 399 0.54 -23.54 -6.41
CA GLU A 399 -0.16 -23.20 -7.64
C GLU A 399 -1.01 -21.93 -7.45
N GLY A 400 -0.85 -20.96 -8.35
CA GLY A 400 -1.56 -19.68 -8.31
C GLY A 400 -1.10 -18.71 -7.21
N HIS A 401 -0.02 -19.01 -6.49
CA HIS A 401 0.66 -18.13 -5.53
C HIS A 401 1.91 -17.49 -6.14
N GLY A 402 2.51 -16.55 -5.41
CA GLY A 402 3.81 -15.97 -5.73
C GLY A 402 3.79 -15.04 -6.94
N GLU A 403 2.63 -14.55 -7.36
CA GLU A 403 2.49 -13.70 -8.53
C GLU A 403 1.30 -12.76 -8.44
N LEU A 404 1.50 -11.53 -8.92
CA LEU A 404 0.44 -10.57 -9.18
C LEU A 404 0.10 -10.69 -10.66
N ALA A 405 -1.14 -11.07 -10.97
CA ALA A 405 -1.60 -11.27 -12.35
C ALA A 405 -2.60 -10.18 -12.74
N ILE A 406 -2.25 -9.35 -13.72
CA ILE A 406 -3.07 -8.25 -14.21
C ILE A 406 -3.65 -8.65 -15.57
N LYS A 407 -4.98 -8.67 -15.63
CA LYS A 407 -5.74 -9.01 -16.83
C LYS A 407 -6.02 -7.80 -17.70
N LYS A 408 -6.25 -6.64 -17.08
CA LYS A 408 -6.63 -5.43 -17.83
C LYS A 408 -6.35 -4.17 -17.04
N VAL A 409 -5.89 -3.14 -17.72
CA VAL A 409 -5.80 -1.77 -17.21
C VAL A 409 -6.59 -0.86 -18.14
N SER A 410 -7.36 0.06 -17.57
CA SER A 410 -7.96 1.16 -18.34
C SER A 410 -7.79 2.48 -17.61
N MET A 411 -7.36 3.50 -18.35
CA MET A 411 -7.15 4.85 -17.84
C MET A 411 -7.90 5.85 -18.71
N TRP A 412 -8.66 6.72 -18.06
CA TRP A 412 -9.53 7.71 -18.68
C TRP A 412 -9.35 9.05 -17.98
N GLN A 413 -9.35 10.15 -18.74
CA GLN A 413 -9.08 11.49 -18.21
C GLN A 413 -10.30 12.40 -18.28
N GLN A 414 -10.44 13.22 -17.24
CA GLN A 414 -11.13 14.51 -17.22
C GLN A 414 -11.11 15.29 -18.56
N CYS A 415 -12.21 15.57 -19.26
CA CYS A 415 -12.16 16.44 -20.46
C CYS A 415 -12.24 17.95 -20.17
N ASP A 416 -12.58 18.36 -18.94
CA ASP A 416 -12.75 19.79 -18.61
C ASP A 416 -11.38 20.50 -18.54
N ASN A 417 -11.31 21.78 -18.95
CA ASN A 417 -10.06 22.56 -19.04
C ASN A 417 -9.20 22.58 -17.75
N GLY A 418 -9.79 22.38 -16.56
CA GLY A 418 -9.05 22.28 -15.30
C GLY A 418 -8.35 20.93 -15.05
N ALA A 419 -8.42 20.00 -16.00
CA ALA A 419 -7.88 18.65 -15.94
C ALA A 419 -6.71 18.42 -16.94
N THR A 420 -6.32 19.43 -17.72
CA THR A 420 -5.41 19.28 -18.88
C THR A 420 -4.26 20.28 -18.87
N ASP A 421 -3.58 20.44 -17.74
CA ASP A 421 -2.38 21.31 -17.62
C ASP A 421 -1.10 20.66 -18.21
N LEU A 422 -1.26 19.71 -19.15
CA LEU A 422 -0.19 19.06 -19.91
C LEU A 422 -0.47 19.21 -21.40
#